data_AF-A0A2V9MET5-F1
#
_entry.id   AF-A0A2V9MET5-F1
#
_cell.length_a   1.000
_cell.length_b   1.000
_cell.length_c   1.000
_cell.angle_alpha   90.00
_cell.angle_beta   90.00
_cell.angle_gamma   90.00
#
_symmetry.space_group_name_H-M   'P 1'
#
loop_
_entity.id
_entity.type
_entity.pdbx_description
1 polymer ?
#
loop_
_entity_poly.entity_id
_entity_poly.type
_entity_poly.pdbx_seq_one_letter_code
_entity_poly.pdbx_strand_id
1 'polypeptide(L)'
;MLMSQQAKNQSTLASSRRVLTETTWDSINEAGAYVERGSGDLYRIPKEALIPGGSPVIHKESQGASRLVRVSPNPFVTTLEARLRCAANNIEPNF
;
A
#
# COMPACT_ATOMS: atom_id res chain seq x y z
N MET A 1 26.84 -11.89 -46.69
CA MET A 1 25.38 -11.83 -46.50
C MET A 1 25.16 -11.51 -45.03
N LEU A 2 24.84 -10.25 -44.68
CA LEU A 2 24.59 -9.85 -43.28
C LEU A 2 23.16 -10.24 -42.90
N MET A 3 23.02 -11.02 -41.82
CA MET A 3 21.73 -11.33 -41.20
C MET A 3 21.50 -10.37 -40.03
N SER A 4 20.55 -9.46 -40.20
CA SER A 4 20.08 -8.52 -39.19
C SER A 4 19.14 -9.24 -38.22
N GLN A 5 19.55 -9.41 -36.95
CA GLN A 5 18.66 -9.91 -35.91
C GLN A 5 17.72 -8.79 -35.44
N GLN A 6 16.43 -8.94 -35.72
CA GLN A 6 15.38 -8.06 -35.20
C GLN A 6 15.20 -8.31 -33.70
N ALA A 7 15.48 -7.29 -32.88
CA ALA A 7 15.15 -7.28 -31.47
C ALA A 7 13.63 -7.28 -31.30
N LYS A 8 13.10 -8.34 -30.68
CA LYS A 8 11.68 -8.46 -30.32
C LYS A 8 11.40 -7.49 -29.17
N ASN A 9 10.62 -6.44 -29.44
CA ASN A 9 10.03 -5.61 -28.39
C ASN A 9 9.11 -6.48 -27.53
N GLN A 10 9.57 -6.84 -26.34
CA GLN A 10 8.79 -7.56 -25.36
C GLN A 10 7.88 -6.54 -24.66
N SER A 11 6.64 -6.45 -25.12
CA SER A 11 5.59 -5.67 -24.47
C SER A 11 5.48 -6.12 -23.02
N THR A 12 5.78 -5.23 -22.08
CA THR A 12 5.62 -5.49 -20.65
C THR A 12 4.16 -5.77 -20.39
N LEU A 13 3.84 -7.04 -20.12
CA LEU A 13 2.48 -7.45 -19.74
C LEU A 13 2.04 -6.58 -18.56
N ALA A 14 0.92 -5.88 -18.74
CA ALA A 14 0.32 -5.03 -17.73
C ALA A 14 0.29 -5.81 -16.41
N SER A 15 1.10 -5.35 -15.45
CA SER A 15 1.19 -5.93 -14.12
C SER A 15 -0.23 -6.07 -13.58
N SER A 16 -0.63 -7.32 -13.30
CA SER A 16 -1.95 -7.68 -12.78
C SER A 16 -2.41 -6.62 -11.79
N ARG A 17 -3.52 -5.94 -12.12
CA ARG A 17 -4.15 -4.95 -11.24
C ARG A 17 -4.61 -5.70 -9.99
N ARG A 18 -3.72 -5.82 -9.01
CA ARG A 18 -4.05 -6.35 -7.69
C ARG A 18 -5.07 -5.39 -7.10
N VAL A 19 -6.30 -5.84 -6.99
CA VAL A 19 -7.33 -5.13 -6.23
C VAL A 19 -6.81 -5.07 -4.80
N LEU A 20 -6.32 -3.90 -4.38
CA LEU A 20 -5.89 -3.72 -3.00
C LEU A 20 -7.13 -3.76 -2.11
N THR A 21 -7.09 -4.59 -1.07
CA THR A 21 -8.18 -4.69 -0.11
C THR A 21 -8.33 -3.38 0.64
N GLU A 22 -9.51 -2.77 0.51
CA GLU A 22 -9.94 -1.63 1.31
C GLU A 22 -10.49 -2.16 2.64
N THR A 23 -10.08 -1.54 3.74
CA THR A 23 -10.54 -1.86 5.09
C THR A 23 -10.80 -0.58 5.88
N THR A 24 -11.47 -0.71 7.03
CA THR A 24 -11.63 0.39 7.99
C THR A 24 -10.60 0.24 9.10
N TRP A 25 -10.36 1.30 9.87
CA TRP A 25 -9.40 1.30 10.98
C TRP A 25 -9.66 0.14 11.97
N ASP A 26 -10.91 -0.05 12.37
CA ASP A 26 -11.34 -1.07 13.33
C ASP A 26 -11.25 -2.50 12.78
N SER A 27 -11.19 -2.65 11.45
CA SER A 27 -11.12 -3.94 10.76
C SER A 27 -9.70 -4.35 10.39
N ILE A 28 -8.67 -3.62 10.83
CA ILE A 28 -7.28 -3.99 10.58
C ILE A 28 -6.87 -5.12 11.53
N ASN A 29 -6.66 -6.29 10.97
CA ASN A 29 -6.21 -7.49 11.67
C ASN A 29 -4.86 -8.02 11.15
N GLU A 30 -4.30 -7.38 10.13
CA GLU A 30 -3.05 -7.79 9.49
C GLU A 30 -2.01 -6.67 9.54
N ALA A 31 -0.76 -7.03 9.82
CA ALA A 31 0.34 -6.08 9.77
C ALA A 31 0.56 -5.59 8.34
N GLY A 32 0.94 -4.33 8.19
CA GLY A 32 1.20 -3.76 6.88
C GLY A 32 1.31 -2.25 6.85
N ALA A 33 1.65 -1.76 5.68
CA ALA A 33 1.55 -0.35 5.31
C ALA A 33 0.18 -0.12 4.70
N TYR A 34 -0.59 0.76 5.32
CA TYR A 34 -1.93 1.15 4.91
C TYR A 34 -1.94 2.62 4.55
N VAL A 35 -2.65 2.99 3.50
CA VAL A 35 -2.81 4.39 3.10
C VAL A 35 -4.28 4.75 3.12
N GLU A 36 -4.63 5.85 3.77
CA GLU A 36 -6.00 6.33 3.73
C GLU A 36 -6.32 6.95 2.37
N ARG A 37 -7.45 6.60 1.76
CA ARG A 37 -7.86 7.18 0.47
C ARG A 37 -8.27 8.65 0.56
N GLY A 38 -8.79 9.08 1.70
CA GLY A 38 -9.28 10.44 1.90
C GLY A 38 -8.14 11.44 2.02
N SER A 39 -7.26 11.21 3.00
CA SER A 39 -6.13 12.10 3.29
C SER A 39 -4.83 11.76 2.56
N GLY A 40 -4.66 10.52 2.09
CA GLY A 40 -3.39 10.04 1.57
C GLY A 40 -2.36 9.70 2.65
N ASP A 41 -2.74 9.66 3.94
CA ASP A 41 -1.82 9.39 5.05
C ASP A 41 -1.35 7.94 5.09
N LEU A 42 -0.05 7.74 5.38
CA LEU A 42 0.55 6.42 5.55
C LEU A 42 0.52 5.98 7.02
N TYR A 43 -0.17 4.87 7.26
CA TYR A 43 -0.21 4.14 8.52
C TYR A 43 0.66 2.89 8.43
N ARG A 44 1.66 2.80 9.30
CA ARG A 44 2.53 1.64 9.41
C ARG A 44 2.10 0.82 10.61
N ILE A 45 1.47 -0.32 10.37
CA ILE A 45 0.87 -1.15 11.41
C ILE A 45 1.74 -2.40 11.59
N PRO A 46 2.63 -2.42 12.60
CA PRO A 46 3.41 -3.60 12.91
C PRO A 46 2.54 -4.70 13.53
N LYS A 47 3.03 -5.94 13.50
CA LYS A 47 2.31 -7.08 14.08
C LYS A 47 2.11 -6.90 15.59
N GLU A 48 3.06 -6.27 16.27
CA GLU A 48 3.00 -5.97 17.70
C GLU A 48 1.83 -5.05 18.05
N ALA A 49 1.44 -4.15 17.14
CA ALA A 49 0.29 -3.25 17.35
C ALA A 49 -1.08 -3.97 17.24
N LEU A 50 -1.09 -5.21 16.76
CA LEU A 50 -2.30 -6.03 16.59
C LEU A 50 -2.47 -7.07 17.71
N ILE A 51 -1.52 -7.14 18.66
CA ILE A 51 -1.60 -8.07 19.78
C ILE A 51 -2.65 -7.55 20.77
N PRO A 52 -3.69 -8.33 21.12
CA PRO A 52 -4.66 -7.95 22.13
C PRO A 52 -3.96 -7.65 23.46
N GLY A 53 -4.09 -6.43 23.96
CA GLY A 53 -3.44 -5.97 25.19
C GLY A 53 -2.04 -5.37 25.03
N GLY A 54 -1.46 -5.37 23.82
CA GLY A 54 -0.35 -4.47 23.50
C GLY A 54 -0.92 -3.07 23.33
N SER A 55 -0.38 -2.05 24.01
CA SER A 55 -0.84 -0.67 23.83
C SER A 55 -0.75 -0.30 22.35
N PRO A 56 -1.88 -0.09 21.64
CA PRO A 56 -1.83 0.34 20.25
C PRO A 56 -1.30 1.79 20.26
N VAL A 57 -0.02 1.96 19.93
CA VAL A 57 0.64 3.28 19.85
C VAL A 57 0.04 4.13 18.73
N ILE A 58 -0.71 3.52 17.81
CA ILE A 58 -1.30 4.21 16.67
C ILE A 58 -2.77 4.45 16.99
N HIS A 59 -3.09 5.70 17.32
CA HIS A 59 -4.47 6.17 17.49
C HIS A 59 -4.81 7.09 16.32
N LYS A 60 -5.88 6.78 15.59
CA LYS A 60 -6.41 7.66 14.55
C LYS A 60 -7.41 8.61 15.21
N GLU A 61 -7.02 9.86 15.40
CA GLU A 61 -7.85 10.88 16.07
C GLU A 61 -8.98 11.42 15.18
N SER A 62 -8.93 11.17 13.87
CA SER A 62 -9.94 11.63 12.92
C SER A 62 -11.20 10.77 12.92
N GLN A 63 -12.35 11.41 13.20
CA GLN A 63 -13.72 10.86 13.24
C GLN A 63 -14.30 10.43 11.88
N GLY A 64 -13.55 10.56 10.77
CA GLY A 64 -14.04 10.25 9.43
C GLY A 64 -14.06 8.76 9.13
N ALA A 65 -15.08 8.28 8.40
CA ALA A 65 -15.17 6.91 7.87
C ALA A 65 -14.00 6.63 6.91
N SER A 66 -12.86 6.23 7.49
CA SER A 66 -11.57 6.26 6.81
C SER A 66 -11.34 4.93 6.11
N ARG A 67 -11.33 4.98 4.79
CA ARG A 67 -11.03 3.82 3.96
C ARG A 67 -9.53 3.70 3.80
N LEU A 68 -8.98 2.66 4.40
CA LEU A 68 -7.56 2.36 4.40
C LEU A 68 -7.29 1.27 3.36
N VAL A 69 -6.26 1.48 2.56
CA VAL A 69 -5.84 0.53 1.53
C VAL A 69 -4.51 -0.07 1.95
N ARG A 70 -4.45 -1.40 2.05
CA ARG A 70 -3.17 -2.07 2.32
C ARG A 70 -2.28 -2.00 1.09
N VAL A 71 -1.32 -1.07 1.08
CA VAL A 71 -0.36 -0.93 -0.03
C VAL A 71 0.78 -1.95 0.08
N SER A 72 1.10 -2.42 1.29
CA SER A 72 2.11 -3.47 1.49
C SER A 72 1.82 -4.33 2.72
N PRO A 73 2.10 -5.65 2.67
CA PRO A 73 2.13 -6.48 3.87
C PRO A 73 3.30 -6.15 4.80
N ASN A 74 4.36 -5.50 4.30
CA ASN A 74 5.46 -5.03 5.13
C ASN A 74 5.15 -3.60 5.64
N PRO A 75 5.04 -3.39 6.96
CA PRO A 75 4.82 -2.05 7.54
C PRO A 75 6.04 -1.13 7.43
N PHE A 76 7.24 -1.69 7.24
CA PHE A 76 8.51 -0.94 7.19
C PHE A 76 8.98 -0.64 5.76
N VAL A 77 8.08 -0.70 4.77
CA VAL A 77 8.44 -0.26 3.41
C VAL A 77 8.93 1.19 3.42
N THR A 78 9.88 1.47 2.53
CA THR A 78 10.40 2.83 2.35
C THR A 78 9.28 3.75 1.85
N THR A 79 9.35 5.04 2.17
CA THR A 79 8.38 6.04 1.69
C THR A 79 8.31 6.06 0.16
N LEU A 80 9.45 5.93 -0.52
CA LEU A 80 9.50 5.85 -1.98
C LEU A 80 8.72 4.65 -2.51
N GLU A 81 8.94 3.46 -1.94
CA GLU A 81 8.22 2.25 -2.34
C GLU A 81 6.71 2.39 -2.08
N ALA A 82 6.31 2.92 -0.92
CA ALA A 82 4.91 3.17 -0.61
C ALA A 82 4.27 4.14 -1.62
N ARG A 83 4.95 5.23 -2.00
CA ARG A 83 4.48 6.18 -3.01
C ARG A 83 4.32 5.55 -4.39
N LEU A 84 5.28 4.72 -4.83
CA LEU A 84 5.18 3.99 -6.10
C LEU A 84 3.97 3.05 -6.12
N ARG A 85 3.71 2.36 -5.00
CA ARG A 85 2.54 1.49 -4.85
C ARG A 85 1.22 2.28 -4.82
N CYS A 86 1.20 3.48 -4.22
CA CYS A 86 0.05 4.38 -4.27
C CYS A 86 -0.24 4.85 -5.70
N ALA A 87 0.79 5.29 -6.43
CA ALA A 87 0.67 5.71 -7.82
C ALA A 87 0.13 4.60 -8.72
N ALA A 88 0.61 3.36 -8.54
CA ALA A 88 0.11 2.19 -9.27
C ALA A 88 -1.39 1.90 -9.01
N ASN A 89 -1.92 2.38 -7.88
CA ASN A 89 -3.29 2.14 -7.45
C ASN A 89 -4.17 3.40 -7.47
N ASN A 90 -3.71 4.49 -8.10
CA ASN A 90 -4.42 5.77 -8.19
C ASN A 90 -4.81 6.32 -6.81
N ILE A 91 -3.90 6.22 -5.85
CA ILE A 91 -4.02 6.83 -4.52
C ILE A 91 -3.04 8.00 -4.47
N GLU A 92 -3.51 9.17 -4.08
CA GLU A 92 -2.66 10.36 -3.91
C GLU A 92 -2.01 10.31 -2.51
N PRO A 93 -0.67 10.22 -2.39
CA PRO A 93 0.01 10.12 -1.10
C PRO A 93 0.37 11.50 -0.53
N ASN A 94 0.17 11.70 0.77
CA ASN A 94 0.43 12.95 1.50
C ASN A 94 1.67 12.92 2.44
N PHE A 95 2.54 11.89 2.34
CA PHE A 95 3.62 11.60 3.30
C PHE A 95 5.01 11.46 2.66
#